data_AF-A0A7C2KY64-F1
#
_entry.id   AF-A0A7C2KY64-F1
#
_cell.length_a   1.000
_cell.length_b   1.000
_cell.length_c   1.000
_cell.angle_alpha   90.00
_cell.angle_beta   90.00
_cell.angle_gamma   90.00
#
_symmetry.space_group_name_H-M   'P 1'
#
loop_
_entity.id
_entity.type
_entity.pdbx_description
1 polymer ?
#
loop_
_entity_poly.entity_id
_entity_poly.type
_entity_poly.pdbx_seq_one_letter_code
_entity_poly.pdbx_strand_id
1 'polypeptide(L)'
;MESAKFLAAGTRVKVAQPTDVPAWSTWEDDRQRTSTQVKKRLQQLFFRGDRRIAAEVLYVSSEDERDRLRRSGRVKVQLRDPAGCLIVITADAANLRRAG
;
A
#
# COMPACT_ATOMS: atom_id res chain seq x y z
N MET A 1 23.10 7.61 -2.65
CA MET A 1 21.99 6.71 -2.30
C MET A 1 21.10 7.46 -1.33
N GLU A 2 19.99 8.00 -1.82
CA GLU A 2 19.03 8.75 -1.00
C GLU A 2 18.40 7.79 0.00
N SER A 3 18.46 8.13 1.29
CA SER A 3 17.95 7.31 2.40
C SER A 3 16.50 6.94 2.12
N ALA A 4 16.21 5.63 2.01
CA ALA A 4 14.84 5.14 1.91
C ALA A 4 14.00 5.80 3.02
N LYS A 5 12.97 6.55 2.65
CA LYS A 5 12.10 7.23 3.62
C LYS A 5 11.50 6.17 4.53
N PHE A 6 11.94 6.14 5.79
CA PHE A 6 11.38 5.24 6.78
C PHE A 6 9.97 5.71 7.13
N LEU A 7 8.97 4.99 6.64
CA LEU A 7 7.58 5.16 7.04
C LEU A 7 7.28 4.13 8.13
N ALA A 8 7.04 4.61 9.34
CA ALA A 8 6.69 3.75 10.46
C ALA A 8 5.31 3.11 10.24
N ALA A 9 5.09 1.92 10.81
CA ALA A 9 3.76 1.33 10.88
C ALA A 9 2.75 2.28 11.54
N GLY A 10 1.50 2.24 11.10
CA GLY A 10 0.46 3.19 11.53
C GLY A 10 0.53 4.56 10.84
N THR A 11 1.57 4.83 10.04
CA THR A 11 1.64 6.08 9.28
C THR A 11 0.60 6.08 8.18
N ARG A 12 -0.30 7.07 8.21
CA ARG A 12 -1.21 7.32 7.08
C ARG A 12 -0.42 7.88 5.91
N VAL A 13 -0.65 7.33 4.72
CA VAL A 13 0.13 7.65 3.52
C VAL A 13 -0.75 7.97 2.33
N LYS A 14 -0.18 8.68 1.37
CA LYS A 14 -0.70 8.86 0.03
C LYS A 14 0.42 8.64 -0.96
N VAL A 15 0.06 8.31 -2.18
CA VAL A 15 1.01 8.32 -3.30
C VAL A 15 1.50 9.75 -3.55
N ALA A 16 2.81 9.91 -3.69
CA ALA A 16 3.44 11.21 -3.94
C ALA A 16 3.27 11.63 -5.40
N GLN A 17 3.55 10.71 -6.34
CA GLN A 17 3.37 10.87 -7.77
C GLN A 17 2.43 9.79 -8.32
N PRO A 18 1.23 10.17 -8.81
CA PRO A 18 0.31 9.24 -9.42
C PRO A 18 0.97 8.43 -10.54
N THR A 19 0.71 7.13 -10.56
CA THR A 19 1.28 6.19 -11.53
C THR A 19 0.29 5.05 -11.80
N ASP A 20 0.59 4.23 -12.81
CA ASP A 20 -0.09 2.96 -13.00
C ASP A 20 0.32 1.94 -11.92
N VAL A 21 -0.51 0.93 -11.73
CA VAL A 21 -0.23 -0.14 -10.76
C VAL A 21 1.00 -0.91 -11.22
N PRO A 22 2.10 -0.95 -10.44
CA PRO A 22 3.26 -1.74 -10.80
C PRO A 22 2.92 -3.23 -10.85
N ALA A 23 3.50 -3.98 -11.80
CA ALA A 23 3.22 -5.41 -11.97
C ALA A 23 3.54 -6.26 -10.73
N TRP A 24 4.46 -5.81 -9.89
CA TRP A 24 4.82 -6.47 -8.62
C TRP A 24 3.92 -6.09 -7.45
N SER A 25 3.07 -5.07 -7.59
CA SER A 25 2.13 -4.68 -6.55
C SER A 25 0.96 -5.66 -6.58
N THR A 26 0.90 -6.52 -5.58
CA THR A 26 -0.18 -7.48 -5.38
C THR A 26 -0.95 -7.15 -4.11
N TRP A 27 -2.11 -7.79 -3.94
CA TRP A 27 -2.87 -7.78 -2.70
C TRP A 27 -2.73 -9.09 -1.95
N GLU A 28 -2.86 -9.03 -0.62
CA GLU A 28 -2.96 -10.21 0.24
C GLU A 28 -4.29 -10.96 0.01
N ASP A 29 -4.29 -12.24 0.39
CA ASP A 29 -5.54 -12.97 0.51
C ASP A 29 -6.37 -12.44 1.68
N ASP A 30 -7.61 -12.06 1.39
CA ASP A 30 -8.58 -11.59 2.38
C ASP A 30 -9.72 -12.61 2.57
N ARG A 31 -9.52 -13.86 2.13
CA ARG A 31 -10.49 -14.95 2.17
C ARG A 31 -11.80 -14.61 1.46
N GLN A 32 -11.70 -13.96 0.30
CA GLN A 32 -12.82 -13.53 -0.54
C GLN A 32 -13.77 -12.53 0.13
N ARG A 33 -13.34 -11.84 1.19
CA ARG A 33 -14.13 -10.76 1.81
C ARG A 33 -14.39 -9.61 0.85
N THR A 34 -13.45 -9.35 -0.05
CA THR A 34 -13.54 -8.33 -1.10
C THR A 34 -13.44 -9.00 -2.46
N SER A 35 -14.34 -8.66 -3.39
CA SER A 35 -14.29 -9.23 -4.74
C SER A 35 -13.02 -8.77 -5.48
N THR A 36 -12.49 -9.60 -6.37
CA THR A 36 -11.29 -9.28 -7.18
C THR A 36 -11.43 -7.96 -7.94
N GLN A 37 -12.63 -7.65 -8.43
CA GLN A 37 -12.90 -6.39 -9.12
C GLN A 37 -12.74 -5.18 -8.20
N VAL A 38 -13.23 -5.27 -6.96
CA VAL A 38 -13.08 -4.21 -5.96
C VAL A 38 -11.62 -4.08 -5.53
N LYS A 39 -10.89 -5.19 -5.33
CA LYS A 39 -9.44 -5.17 -5.03
C LYS A 39 -8.65 -4.42 -6.10
N LYS A 40 -8.88 -4.77 -7.37
CA LYS A 40 -8.23 -4.12 -8.52
C LYS A 40 -8.56 -2.63 -8.60
N ARG A 41 -9.83 -2.27 -8.40
CA ARG A 41 -10.26 -0.86 -8.40
C ARG A 41 -9.62 -0.08 -7.26
N LEU A 42 -9.63 -0.59 -6.03
CA LEU A 42 -9.01 0.03 -4.85
C LEU A 42 -7.52 0.31 -5.09
N GLN A 43 -6.80 -0.68 -5.59
CA GLN A 43 -5.39 -0.56 -5.91
C GLN A 43 -5.16 0.53 -6.98
N GLN A 44 -5.91 0.49 -8.08
CA GLN A 44 -5.82 1.53 -9.13
C GLN A 44 -6.10 2.93 -8.60
N LEU A 45 -7.14 3.10 -7.79
CA LEU A 45 -7.50 4.39 -7.20
C LEU A 45 -6.40 4.91 -6.26
N PHE A 46 -5.79 4.03 -5.47
CA PHE A 46 -4.66 4.39 -4.62
C PHE A 46 -3.45 4.88 -5.44
N PHE A 47 -3.03 4.10 -6.44
CA PHE A 47 -1.88 4.47 -7.30
C PHE A 47 -2.13 5.72 -8.14
N ARG A 48 -3.39 6.00 -8.51
CA ARG A 48 -3.79 7.26 -9.15
C ARG A 48 -3.93 8.45 -8.18
N GLY A 49 -3.71 8.24 -6.89
CA GLY A 49 -3.74 9.29 -5.88
C GLY A 49 -5.15 9.75 -5.50
N ASP A 50 -6.18 8.90 -5.64
CA ASP A 50 -7.55 9.24 -5.25
C ASP A 50 -7.61 9.62 -3.76
N ARG A 51 -8.21 10.78 -3.48
CA ARG A 51 -8.25 11.36 -2.14
C ARG A 51 -9.13 10.57 -1.19
N ARG A 52 -10.12 9.83 -1.70
CA ARG A 52 -11.10 9.07 -0.90
C ARG A 52 -10.53 7.79 -0.32
N ILE A 53 -9.45 7.26 -0.89
CA ILE A 53 -8.84 6.02 -0.41
C ILE A 53 -7.95 6.33 0.79
N ALA A 54 -8.34 5.90 1.97
CA ALA A 54 -7.46 5.93 3.14
C ALA A 54 -6.40 4.83 2.99
N ALA A 55 -5.17 5.14 3.38
CA ALA A 55 -4.06 4.20 3.29
C ALA A 55 -3.14 4.31 4.49
N GLU A 56 -2.71 3.19 5.04
CA GLU A 56 -1.88 3.12 6.25
C GLU A 56 -0.80 2.06 6.11
N VAL A 57 0.43 2.37 6.54
CA VAL A 57 1.55 1.42 6.54
C VAL A 57 1.31 0.36 7.62
N LEU A 58 1.36 -0.91 7.23
CA LEU A 58 1.20 -2.03 8.16
C LEU A 58 2.53 -2.46 8.77
N TYR A 59 2.45 -2.94 10.00
CA TYR A 59 3.51 -3.71 10.62
C TYR A 59 3.57 -5.11 9.99
N VAL A 60 4.78 -5.56 9.65
CA VAL A 60 5.04 -6.91 9.14
C VAL A 60 5.75 -7.69 10.24
N SER A 61 5.05 -8.68 10.80
CA SER A 61 5.54 -9.49 11.92
C SER A 61 6.59 -10.52 11.49
N SER A 62 6.49 -11.05 10.27
CA SER A 62 7.48 -11.96 9.71
C SER A 62 8.79 -11.22 9.41
N GLU A 63 9.89 -11.66 10.01
CA GLU A 63 11.20 -11.05 9.81
C GLU A 63 11.69 -11.22 8.37
N ASP A 64 11.51 -12.40 7.79
CA ASP A 64 11.89 -12.71 6.41
C ASP A 64 11.14 -11.84 5.40
N GLU A 65 9.84 -11.66 5.60
CA GLU A 65 9.03 -10.81 4.72
C GLU A 65 9.44 -9.34 4.86
N ARG A 66 9.64 -8.87 6.10
CA ARG A 66 10.10 -7.51 6.39
C ARG A 66 11.45 -7.23 5.74
N ASP A 67 12.39 -8.16 5.82
CA ASP A 67 13.70 -8.03 5.19
C ASP A 67 13.60 -8.04 3.66
N ARG A 68 12.75 -8.89 3.08
CA ARG A 68 12.49 -8.90 1.63
C ARG A 68 11.90 -7.59 1.13
N LEU A 69 10.91 -7.05 1.85
CA LEU A 69 10.28 -5.77 1.54
C LEU A 69 11.29 -4.63 1.67
N ARG A 70 12.08 -4.61 2.75
CA ARG A 70 13.14 -3.61 2.96
C ARG A 70 14.19 -3.62 1.85
N ARG A 71 14.69 -4.80 1.46
CA ARG A 71 15.66 -4.94 0.36
C ARG A 71 15.12 -4.47 -0.99
N SER A 72 13.81 -4.56 -1.19
CA SER A 72 13.13 -4.12 -2.42
C SER A 72 12.57 -2.69 -2.35
N GLY A 73 12.79 -1.96 -1.25
CA GLY A 73 12.25 -0.60 -1.05
C GLY A 73 10.73 -0.56 -0.90
N ARG A 74 10.09 -1.68 -0.55
CA ARG A 74 8.64 -1.83 -0.52
C ARG A 74 8.10 -1.89 0.91
N VAL A 75 6.82 -1.60 1.05
CA VAL A 75 6.05 -1.70 2.31
C VAL A 75 4.68 -2.31 2.06
N LYS A 76 4.08 -2.88 3.11
CA LYS A 76 2.66 -3.25 3.11
C LYS A 76 1.81 -2.06 3.50
N VAL A 77 0.74 -1.85 2.75
CA VAL A 77 -0.20 -0.75 2.97
C VAL A 77 -1.61 -1.31 2.99
N GLN A 78 -2.35 -1.00 4.06
CA GLN A 78 -3.77 -1.27 4.15
C GLN A 78 -4.54 -0.12 3.49
N LEU A 79 -5.34 -0.45 2.48
CA LEU A 79 -6.25 0.48 1.83
C LEU A 79 -7.66 0.31 2.39
N ARG A 80 -8.36 1.43 2.55
CA ARG A 80 -9.78 1.48 2.93
C ARG A 80 -10.52 2.49 2.07
N ASP A 81 -11.65 2.07 1.49
CA ASP A 81 -12.55 3.00 0.80
C ASP A 81 -13.69 3.50 1.73
N PRO A 82 -14.49 4.48 1.27
CA PRO A 82 -15.64 4.96 2.04
C PRO A 82 -16.75 3.92 2.25
N ALA A 83 -16.79 2.85 1.44
CA ALA A 83 -17.77 1.77 1.59
C ALA A 83 -17.36 0.76 2.67
N GLY A 84 -16.14 0.89 3.22
CA GLY A 84 -15.61 0.01 4.27
C GLY A 84 -14.86 -1.21 3.74
N CYS A 85 -14.66 -1.32 2.42
CA CYS A 85 -13.81 -2.37 1.84
C CYS A 85 -12.36 -2.14 2.24
N LEU A 86 -11.66 -3.23 2.57
CA LEU A 86 -10.30 -3.20 3.09
C LEU A 86 -9.45 -4.25 2.40
N ILE A 87 -8.32 -3.82 1.85
CA ILE A 87 -7.33 -4.71 1.24
C ILE A 87 -5.93 -4.33 1.70
N VAL A 88 -5.02 -5.29 1.70
CA VAL A 88 -3.59 -5.03 1.95
C VAL A 88 -2.86 -5.18 0.63
N ILE A 89 -2.05 -4.19 0.26
CA ILE A 89 -1.22 -4.23 -0.94
C ILE A 89 0.26 -4.01 -0.61
N THR A 90 1.13 -4.30 -1.57
CA THR A 90 2.52 -3.86 -1.53
C THR A 90 2.72 -2.57 -2.33
N ALA A 91 3.40 -1.58 -1.78
CA ALA A 91 3.69 -0.29 -2.42
C ALA A 91 5.17 0.09 -2.26
N ASP A 92 5.65 1.00 -3.11
CA ASP A 92 7.02 1.51 -3.09
C ASP A 92 7.13 2.63 -2.05
N ALA A 93 8.01 2.46 -1.07
CA ALA A 93 8.19 3.43 0.00
C ALA A 93 8.68 4.79 -0.50
N ALA A 94 9.42 4.84 -1.62
CA ALA A 94 9.94 6.08 -2.19
C ALA A 94 8.83 6.97 -2.77
N ASN A 95 7.78 6.35 -3.33
CA ASN A 95 6.63 7.04 -3.90
C ASN A 95 5.49 7.28 -2.88
N LEU A 96 5.76 7.18 -1.58
CA LEU A 96 4.80 7.46 -0.53
C LEU A 96 5.17 8.74 0.23
N ARG A 97 4.13 9.47 0.60
CA ARG A 97 4.21 10.64 1.49
C ARG A 97 3.22 10.48 2.63
N ARG A 98 3.50 11.10 3.77
CA ARG A 98 2.56 11.16 4.90
C ARG A 98 1.28 11.88 4.44
N ALA A 99 0.14 11.31 4.78
CA ALA A 99 -1.15 11.98 4.64
C ALA A 99 -1.27 12.97 5.81
N GLY A 100 -1.38 14.27 5.48
CA GLY A 100 -1.76 15.31 6.43
C GLY A 100 -3.25 15.30 6.71
#